data_AF-A0AAV0J0X8-F1
#
_entry.id   AF-A0AAV0J0X8-F1
#
_cell.length_a   1.000
_cell.length_b   1.000
_cell.length_c   1.000
_cell.angle_alpha   90.00
_cell.angle_beta   90.00
_cell.angle_gamma   90.00
#
_symmetry.space_group_name_H-M   'P 1'
#
loop_
_entity.id
_entity.type
_entity.pdbx_description
1 polymer ?
#
loop_
_entity_poly.entity_id
_entity_poly.type
_entity_poly.pdbx_seq_one_letter_code
_entity_poly.pdbx_strand_id
1 'polypeptide(L)' 'MVYNLGFTHGEYNGSSLCLLGPISPTSTVNEMAVVGGTGVFRFASGYAVAKRIVLDFKALLVVRELNVYVSHY' A
#
# COMPACT_ATOMS: atom_id res chain seq x y z
N MET A 1 3.52 3.07 -10.29
CA MET A 1 4.54 3.34 -9.25
C MET A 1 4.75 2.08 -8.44
N VAL A 2 5.89 1.95 -7.75
CA VAL A 2 6.18 0.82 -6.86
C VAL A 2 6.25 1.35 -5.44
N TYR A 3 5.54 0.72 -4.50
CA TYR A 3 5.59 1.05 -3.08
C TYR A 3 6.06 -0.15 -2.27
N ASN A 4 6.86 0.11 -1.24
CA ASN A 4 7.24 -0.90 -0.27
C ASN A 4 6.78 -0.44 1.12
N LEU A 5 5.91 -1.25 1.75
CA LEU A 5 5.41 -1.00 3.09
C LEU A 5 6.27 -1.77 4.08
N GLY A 6 7.19 -1.09 4.77
CA GLY A 6 8.00 -1.68 5.83
C GLY A 6 7.36 -1.46 7.20
N PHE A 7 6.95 -2.54 7.86
CA PHE A 7 6.34 -2.49 9.19
C PHE A 7 7.43 -2.43 10.27
N THR A 8 7.31 -1.48 11.20
CA THR A 8 8.34 -1.19 12.22
C THR A 8 7.89 -1.46 13.66
N HIS A 9 6.63 -1.83 13.85
CA HIS A 9 6.02 -2.04 15.17
C HIS A 9 4.94 -3.12 15.09
N GLY A 10 4.52 -3.65 16.25
CA GLY A 10 3.46 -4.67 16.36
C GLY A 10 3.90 -6.06 15.92
N GLU A 11 2.92 -6.91 15.62
CA GLU A 11 3.12 -8.33 15.25
C GLU A 11 3.87 -8.52 13.92
N TYR A 12 3.79 -7.54 13.02
CA TYR A 12 4.44 -7.60 11.70
C TYR A 12 5.79 -6.87 11.65
N ASN A 13 6.34 -6.46 12.80
CA ASN A 13 7.60 -5.71 12.85
C ASN A 13 8.73 -6.43 12.10
N GLY A 14 9.43 -5.70 11.22
CA GLY A 14 10.51 -6.22 10.38
C GLY A 14 10.04 -6.91 9.10
N SER A 15 8.74 -7.08 8.89
CA SER A 15 8.16 -7.60 7.65
C SER A 15 7.85 -6.48 6.65
N SER A 16 7.65 -6.84 5.39
CA SER A 16 7.28 -5.87 4.36
C SER A 16 6.35 -6.41 3.28
N LEU A 17 5.65 -5.51 2.59
CA LEU A 17 4.82 -5.79 1.42
C LEU A 17 5.23 -4.90 0.25
N CYS A 18 5.25 -5.48 -0.95
CA CYS A 18 5.50 -4.73 -2.19
C CYS A 18 4.18 -4.55 -2.96
N LEU A 19 3.84 -3.30 -3.27
CA LEU A 19 2.66 -2.93 -4.03
C LEU A 19 3.08 -2.37 -5.40
N LEU A 20 2.41 -2.83 -6.45
CA LEU A 20 2.59 -2.36 -7.82
C LEU A 20 1.24 -1.93 -8.40
N GLY A 21 1.17 -0.69 -8.89
CA GLY A 21 -0.01 -0.25 -9.62
C GLY A 21 0.00 1.22 -10.02
N PRO A 22 -1.05 1.66 -10.72
CA PRO A 22 -1.25 3.06 -11.05
C PRO A 22 -1.55 3.86 -9.78
N ILE A 23 -0.98 5.06 -9.71
CA ILE A 23 -1.44 6.06 -8.76
C ILE A 23 -1.73 7.34 -9.50
N SER A 24 -2.95 7.84 -9.35
CA SER A 24 -3.34 9.14 -9.87
C SER A 24 -3.75 10.05 -8.70
N PRO A 25 -3.11 11.22 -8.51
CA PRO A 25 -3.49 12.19 -7.48
C PRO A 25 -4.94 12.65 -7.60
N THR A 26 -5.47 12.71 -8.82
CA THR A 26 -6.86 13.10 -9.10
C THR A 26 -7.85 11.95 -8.95
N SER A 27 -7.41 10.69 -9.07
CA SER A 27 -8.27 9.55 -8.83
C SER A 27 -8.63 9.40 -7.35
N THR A 28 -9.93 9.24 -7.08
CA THR A 28 -10.49 9.02 -5.75
C THR A 28 -10.09 7.66 -5.18
N VAL A 29 -10.03 6.62 -6.03
CA VAL A 29 -9.70 5.25 -5.63
C VAL A 29 -8.70 4.67 -6.62
N ASN A 30 -7.64 4.05 -6.12
CA ASN A 30 -6.68 3.31 -6.95
C ASN A 30 -6.47 1.92 -6.36
N GLU A 31 -6.50 0.91 -7.21
CA GLU A 31 -6.14 -0.46 -6.84
C GLU A 31 -4.68 -0.73 -7.22
N MET A 32 -3.97 -1.43 -6.34
CA MET A 32 -2.58 -1.86 -6.55
C MET A 32 -2.46 -3.33 -6.18
N ALA A 33 -1.73 -4.10 -6.97
CA ALA A 33 -1.47 -5.51 -6.70
C ALA A 33 -0.41 -5.65 -5.60
N VAL A 34 -0.61 -6.58 -4.66
CA VAL A 34 0.45 -7.06 -3.78
C VAL A 34 1.25 -8.08 -4.58
N VAL A 35 2.48 -7.73 -4.94
CA VAL A 35 3.34 -8.58 -5.79
C VAL A 35 4.32 -9.44 -4.99
N GLY A 36 4.35 -9.27 -3.68
CA GLY A 36 5.18 -10.07 -2.78
C GLY A 36 5.33 -9.43 -1.40
N GLY A 37 6.05 -10.12 -0.52
CA GLY A 37 6.38 -9.65 0.81
C GLY A 37 7.57 -10.39 1.42
N THR A 38 8.02 -9.89 2.57
CA THR A 38 9.13 -10.44 3.35
C THR A 38 8.70 -10.70 4.80
N GLY A 39 9.49 -11.47 5.55
CA GLY A 39 9.17 -11.83 6.93
C GLY A 39 7.91 -12.69 7.01
N VAL A 40 6.95 -12.26 7.83
CA VAL A 40 5.65 -12.92 7.99
C VAL A 40 4.88 -12.97 6.67
N PHE A 41 5.03 -11.96 5.82
CA PHE A 41 4.36 -11.88 4.51
C PHE A 41 5.09 -12.65 3.40
N ARG A 42 5.84 -13.71 3.73
CA ARG A 42 6.54 -14.49 2.71
C ARG A 42 5.52 -15.18 1.79
N PHE A 43 5.78 -15.10 0.49
CA PHE A 43 4.88 -15.55 -0.58
C PHE A 43 3.52 -14.81 -0.59
N ALA A 44 3.46 -13.61 -0.02
CA ALA A 44 2.25 -12.81 -0.02
C ALA A 44 1.75 -12.48 -1.43
N SER A 45 0.43 -12.58 -1.61
CA SER A 45 -0.30 -12.11 -2.79
C SER A 45 -1.63 -11.47 -2.37
N GLY A 46 -2.21 -10.64 -3.23
CA GLY A 46 -3.45 -9.94 -2.92
C GLY A 46 -3.52 -8.58 -3.59
N TYR A 47 -4.25 -7.65 -2.97
CA TYR A 47 -4.48 -6.33 -3.52
C TYR A 47 -4.60 -5.28 -2.41
N ALA A 48 -4.39 -4.03 -2.79
CA ALA A 48 -4.55 -2.87 -1.92
C ALA A 48 -5.43 -1.83 -2.61
N VAL A 49 -6.29 -1.19 -1.82
CA VAL A 49 -7.17 -0.12 -2.27
C VAL A 49 -6.75 1.17 -1.57
N ALA A 50 -6.26 2.13 -2.36
CA ALA A 50 -5.85 3.44 -1.89
C ALA A 50 -6.94 4.48 -2.17
N LYS A 51 -7.62 4.95 -1.12
CA LYS A 51 -8.68 5.97 -1.20
C LYS A 51 -8.13 7.33 -0.80
N ARG A 52 -8.36 8.34 -1.64
CA ARG A 52 -7.96 9.73 -1.35
C ARG A 52 -8.86 10.32 -0.27
N ILE A 53 -8.25 10.85 0.79
CA ILE A 53 -8.95 11.57 1.85
C ILE A 53 -8.75 13.08 1.68
N VAL A 54 -7.50 13.51 1.39
CA VAL A 54 -7.15 14.92 1.20
C VAL A 54 -6.36 15.11 -0.08
N LEU A 55 -6.64 16.21 -0.79
CA LEU A 55 -5.85 16.72 -1.90
C LEU A 55 -5.73 18.23 -1.74
N ASP A 56 -4.54 18.69 -1.41
CA ASP A 56 -4.22 20.11 -1.32
C ASP A 56 -3.15 20.46 -2.37
N PHE A 57 -3.57 21.15 -3.42
CA PHE A 57 -2.68 21.58 -4.49
C PHE A 57 -1.75 22.72 -4.07
N LYS A 58 -2.13 23.53 -3.08
CA LYS A 58 -1.29 24.63 -2.59
C LYS A 58 -0.16 24.07 -1.73
N ALA A 59 -0.46 23.09 -0.89
CA ALA A 59 0.53 22.39 -0.06
C ALA A 59 1.26 21.26 -0.80
N LEU A 60 0.86 20.94 -2.04
CA LEU A 60 1.34 19.78 -2.82
C LEU A 60 1.23 18.46 -2.03
N LEU A 61 0.15 18.31 -1.25
CA LEU A 61 -0.06 17.21 -0.32
C LEU A 61 -1.23 16.32 -0.78
N VAL A 62 -1.01 15.01 -0.70
CA VAL A 62 -2.06 13.99 -0.89
C VAL A 62 -2.05 13.04 0.30
N VAL A 63 -3.18 12.91 0.98
CA VAL A 63 -3.36 11.91 2.04
C VAL A 63 -4.29 10.81 1.52
N ARG A 64 -3.86 9.57 1.67
CA ARG A 64 -4.65 8.40 1.28
C ARG A 64 -4.79 7.43 2.44
N GLU A 65 -5.99 6.89 2.58
CA GLU A 65 -6.26 5.69 3.35
C GLU A 65 -5.92 4.47 2.49
N LEU A 66 -5.19 3.51 3.05
CA LEU A 66 -4.74 2.32 2.34
C LEU A 66 -5.26 1.08 3.04
N ASN A 67 -6.19 0.39 2.39
CA ASN A 67 -6.70 -0.91 2.85
C ASN A 67 -6.00 -2.01 2.06
N VAL A 68 -5.28 -2.89 2.75
CA VAL A 68 -4.47 -3.95 2.13
C VAL A 68 -5.04 -5.31 2.52
N TYR A 69 -5.36 -6.12 1.52
CA TYR A 69 -5.88 -7.47 1.67
C TYR A 69 -4.81 -8.45 1.17
N VAL A 70 -4.28 -9.26 2.09
CA VAL A 70 -3.14 -10.13 1.83
C VAL A 70 -3.48 -11.56 2.20
N SER A 71 -3.12 -12.48 1.31
CA SER A 71 -3.01 -13.90 1.61
C SER A 71 -1.53 -14.27 1.69
N HIS A 72 -1.13 -14.93 2.78
CA HIS A 72 0.21 -15.45 3.01
C HIS A 72 0.16 -16.71 3.90
N TYR A 73 1.29 -17.39 4.04
CA TYR A 73 1.43 -18.61 4.86
C TYR A 73 1.60 -18.32 6.34
#